data_AF-A0A251VRG8-F1
#
_entry.id   AF-A0A251VRG8-F1
#
_cell.length_a   1.000
_cell.length_b   1.000
_cell.length_c   1.000
_cell.angle_alpha   90.00
_cell.angle_beta   90.00
_cell.angle_gamma   90.00
#
_symmetry.space_group_name_H-M   'P 1'
#
loop_
_entity.id
_entity.type
_entity.pdbx_description
1 polymer ?
#
loop_
_entity_poly.entity_id
_entity_poly.type
_entity_poly.pdbx_seq_one_letter_code
_entity_poly.pdbx_strand_id
1 'polypeptide(L)'
;MEDCYASLWQKKAYDRLKLHLAKNFCQLPHMPFPLSAPTFVPKNMFVQYLKNYVYHFNVDPLYQRSVESAWYDKSAQKWVVTAQNNVSALVKEYVSEFLVVGTGENSEGFIPNVYGLDTFKGLVIHSSDYENGKTFGDKDVLVVGAGNFGMEIAYDLCNWGAQTSVVVRSPLLYGDLGRFGIQRPLKGPILLKKETGISPVIDVGTISKIKTGDIKEDGGLFNEKGMPKHKSPNHWKGENGLYCVGFASAGLFGISNDAKNIASDIFRIVDGK
;
A
#
# COMPACT_ATOMS: atom_id res chain seq x y z
N MET A 1 -6.67 3.75 -13.14
CA MET A 1 -5.80 3.06 -14.10
C MET A 1 -4.36 3.48 -13.88
N GLU A 2 -3.43 2.53 -13.83
CA GLU A 2 -2.00 2.79 -13.63
C GLU A 2 -1.30 3.11 -14.94
N ASP A 3 -0.97 4.38 -15.13
CA ASP A 3 -0.29 4.96 -16.30
C ASP A 3 1.05 5.62 -15.93
N CYS A 4 1.43 5.60 -14.64
CA CYS A 4 2.66 6.15 -14.13
C CYS A 4 3.17 5.38 -12.90
N TYR A 5 4.47 5.51 -12.59
CA TYR A 5 5.03 4.99 -11.34
C TYR A 5 4.37 5.67 -10.13
N ALA A 6 4.22 4.97 -9.02
CA ALA A 6 3.69 5.54 -7.78
C ALA A 6 2.35 6.29 -7.96
N SER A 7 1.46 5.72 -8.78
CA SER A 7 0.15 6.28 -9.14
C SER A 7 -0.63 6.84 -7.94
N LEU A 8 -0.64 6.11 -6.81
CA LEU A 8 -1.25 6.53 -5.55
C LEU A 8 -0.68 7.85 -5.01
N TRP A 9 0.64 8.02 -5.04
CA TRP A 9 1.31 9.23 -4.56
C TRP A 9 1.11 10.42 -5.49
N GLN A 10 1.00 10.17 -6.78
CA GLN A 10 0.83 11.23 -7.77
C GLN A 10 -0.62 11.68 -7.91
N LYS A 11 -1.59 10.75 -7.80
CA LYS A 11 -3.00 10.99 -8.15
C LYS A 11 -3.98 10.95 -6.99
N LYS A 12 -3.62 10.32 -5.87
CA LYS A 12 -4.55 10.05 -4.76
C LYS A 12 -4.11 10.63 -3.41
N ALA A 13 -2.84 11.01 -3.28
CA ALA A 13 -2.33 11.62 -2.06
C ALA A 13 -2.68 13.12 -1.99
N TYR A 14 -3.20 13.56 -0.86
CA TYR A 14 -3.44 14.98 -0.54
C TYR A 14 -2.13 15.79 -0.48
N ASP A 15 -2.22 17.10 -0.70
CA ASP A 15 -1.04 17.92 -1.04
C ASP A 15 -0.03 18.08 0.10
N ARG A 16 -0.52 18.23 1.33
CA ARG A 16 0.33 18.42 2.51
C ARG A 16 0.98 17.14 3.04
N LEU A 17 0.73 15.99 2.39
CA LEU A 17 1.24 14.71 2.86
C LEU A 17 2.77 14.76 3.03
N LYS A 18 3.23 14.32 4.20
CA LYS A 18 4.64 14.06 4.51
C LYS A 18 4.77 12.61 4.95
N LEU A 19 5.93 12.02 4.69
CA LEU A 19 6.26 10.73 5.28
C LEU A 19 6.24 10.86 6.80
N HIS A 20 5.45 10.01 7.47
CA HIS A 20 5.37 9.94 8.92
C HIS A 20 6.54 9.16 9.55
N LEU A 21 7.34 8.48 8.71
CA LEU A 21 8.59 7.85 9.10
C LEU A 21 9.78 8.69 8.62
N ALA A 22 10.89 8.62 9.36
CA ALA A 22 12.11 9.29 8.96
C ALA A 22 12.66 8.74 7.63
N LYS A 23 13.28 9.60 6.83
CA LYS A 23 13.79 9.31 5.47
C LYS A 23 14.62 8.02 5.40
N ASN A 24 15.40 7.72 6.44
CA ASN A 24 16.25 6.52 6.52
C ASN A 24 15.44 5.20 6.47
N PHE A 25 14.17 5.21 6.88
CA PHE A 25 13.27 4.05 6.83
C PHE A 25 12.48 3.94 5.52
N CYS A 26 12.53 4.97 4.67
CA CYS A 26 11.74 5.06 3.45
C CYS A 26 12.58 5.05 2.17
N GLN A 27 13.90 4.86 2.29
CA GLN A 27 14.81 4.79 1.14
C GLN A 27 14.73 3.42 0.46
N LEU A 28 14.71 3.43 -0.87
CA LEU A 28 14.82 2.25 -1.71
C LEU A 28 16.25 1.69 -1.70
N PRO A 29 16.40 0.39 -2.00
CA PRO A 29 17.72 -0.26 -2.07
C PRO A 29 18.70 0.52 -2.96
N HIS A 30 19.97 0.58 -2.57
CA HIS A 30 21.05 1.19 -3.36
C HIS A 30 20.95 2.70 -3.64
N MET A 31 19.93 3.40 -3.14
CA MET A 31 19.78 4.85 -3.37
C MET A 31 19.25 5.57 -2.12
N PRO A 32 20.11 6.09 -1.23
CA PRO A 32 19.65 6.86 -0.07
C PRO A 32 19.02 8.18 -0.51
N PHE A 33 18.22 8.78 0.39
CA PHE A 33 17.81 10.17 0.20
C PHE A 33 19.02 11.12 0.26
N PRO A 34 18.98 12.27 -0.43
CA PRO A 34 19.98 13.32 -0.27
C PRO A 34 20.17 13.72 1.19
N LEU A 35 21.40 14.06 1.58
CA LEU A 35 21.69 14.52 2.95
C LEU A 35 20.88 15.78 3.29
N SER A 36 20.66 16.66 2.32
CA SER A 36 19.85 17.87 2.42
C SER A 36 18.33 17.62 2.55
N ALA A 37 17.85 16.41 2.28
CA ALA A 37 16.43 16.10 2.41
C ALA A 37 15.98 16.19 3.89
N PRO A 38 14.78 16.71 4.18
CA PRO A 38 14.27 16.78 5.54
C PRO A 38 14.05 15.39 6.13
N THR A 39 14.07 15.28 7.46
CA THR A 39 13.83 14.02 8.18
C THR A 39 12.49 13.39 7.76
N PHE A 40 11.44 14.19 7.65
CA PHE A 40 10.12 13.79 7.18
C PHE A 40 9.88 14.37 5.78
N VAL A 41 9.99 13.52 4.77
CA VAL A 41 10.01 13.94 3.36
C VAL A 41 8.61 14.32 2.87
N PRO A 42 8.41 15.52 2.30
CA PRO A 42 7.15 15.89 1.65
C PRO A 42 6.82 15.04 0.42
N LYS A 43 5.52 14.89 0.11
CA LYS A 43 4.98 14.15 -1.06
C LYS A 43 5.74 14.44 -2.35
N ASN A 44 5.90 15.72 -2.71
CA ASN A 44 6.55 16.12 -3.97
C ASN A 44 8.02 15.69 -4.03
N MET A 45 8.78 15.82 -2.94
CA MET A 45 10.16 15.36 -2.85
C MET A 45 10.25 13.83 -2.92
N PHE A 46 9.29 13.11 -2.31
CA PHE A 46 9.24 11.66 -2.40
C PHE A 46 8.92 11.17 -3.81
N VAL A 47 7.96 11.79 -4.50
CA VAL A 47 7.65 11.48 -5.92
C VAL A 47 8.85 11.77 -6.81
N GLN A 48 9.56 12.87 -6.58
CA GLN A 48 10.80 13.19 -7.31
C GLN A 48 11.91 12.17 -7.05
N TYR A 49 12.04 11.72 -5.79
CA TYR A 49 12.98 10.64 -5.44
C TYR A 49 12.66 9.35 -6.20
N LEU A 50 11.39 8.94 -6.27
CA LEU A 50 10.97 7.76 -7.05
C LEU A 50 11.25 7.93 -8.55
N LYS A 51 11.01 9.12 -9.10
CA LYS A 51 11.36 9.45 -10.49
C LYS A 51 12.86 9.25 -10.75
N ASN A 52 13.69 9.78 -9.86
CA ASN A 52 15.13 9.67 -9.97
C ASN A 52 15.59 8.21 -9.84
N TYR A 53 14.94 7.41 -8.99
CA TYR A 53 15.21 5.98 -8.86
C TYR A 53 14.93 5.23 -10.16
N VAL A 54 13.74 5.43 -10.74
CA VAL A 54 13.34 4.83 -12.02
C VAL A 54 14.34 5.20 -13.12
N TYR A 55 14.73 6.47 -13.21
CA TYR A 55 15.72 6.94 -14.18
C TYR A 55 17.12 6.34 -13.94
N HIS A 56 17.60 6.35 -12.69
CA HIS A 56 18.95 5.91 -12.34
C HIS A 56 19.17 4.41 -12.60
N PHE A 57 18.17 3.58 -12.29
CA PHE A 57 18.25 2.13 -12.49
C PHE A 57 17.63 1.66 -13.81
N ASN A 58 17.24 2.59 -14.69
CA ASN A 58 16.60 2.31 -15.98
C ASN A 58 15.43 1.32 -15.86
N VAL A 59 14.56 1.56 -14.88
CA VAL A 59 13.37 0.73 -14.65
C VAL A 59 12.32 1.11 -15.70
N ASP A 60 11.86 0.15 -16.49
CA ASP A 60 10.89 0.38 -17.57
C ASP A 60 9.60 -0.45 -17.35
N PRO A 61 8.65 0.03 -16.51
CA PRO A 61 7.40 -0.68 -16.27
C PRO A 61 6.47 -0.60 -17.47
N LEU A 62 5.84 -1.73 -17.77
CA LEU A 62 4.80 -1.83 -18.77
C LEU A 62 3.44 -1.35 -18.22
N TYR A 63 3.19 -0.04 -18.31
CA TYR A 63 1.94 0.58 -17.81
C TYR A 63 0.69 0.18 -18.61
N GLN A 64 -0.48 0.58 -18.07
CA GLN A 64 -1.82 0.36 -18.65
C GLN A 64 -2.09 -1.10 -18.97
N ARG A 65 -1.57 -2.01 -18.16
CA ARG A 65 -1.81 -3.45 -18.28
C ARG A 65 -2.42 -3.98 -16.99
N SER A 66 -3.50 -4.72 -17.15
CA SER A 66 -4.15 -5.46 -16.06
C SER A 66 -3.79 -6.93 -16.21
N VAL A 67 -3.28 -7.54 -15.13
CA VAL A 67 -3.10 -9.01 -15.10
C VAL A 67 -4.49 -9.62 -14.95
N GLU A 68 -4.88 -10.44 -15.92
CA GLU A 68 -6.14 -11.16 -15.93
C GLU A 68 -6.02 -12.51 -15.28
N SER A 69 -4.95 -13.25 -15.56
CA SER A 69 -4.69 -14.53 -14.91
C SER A 69 -3.20 -14.79 -14.76
N ALA A 70 -2.86 -15.62 -13.79
CA ALA A 70 -1.51 -16.16 -13.63
C ALA A 70 -1.57 -17.60 -13.11
N TRP A 71 -0.83 -18.49 -13.74
CA TRP A 71 -0.77 -19.90 -13.34
C TRP A 71 0.61 -20.48 -13.61
N TYR A 72 0.96 -21.54 -12.89
CA TYR A 72 2.24 -22.22 -13.04
C TYR A 72 2.09 -23.46 -13.94
N ASP A 73 2.86 -23.50 -15.03
CA ASP A 73 2.97 -24.66 -15.90
C ASP A 73 3.99 -25.64 -15.30
N LYS A 74 3.50 -26.76 -14.75
CA LYS A 74 4.34 -27.82 -14.17
C LYS A 74 5.25 -28.49 -15.19
N SER A 75 4.82 -28.57 -16.45
CA SER A 75 5.58 -29.23 -17.51
C SER A 75 6.73 -28.34 -17.99
N ALA A 76 6.46 -27.04 -18.16
CA ALA A 76 7.46 -26.07 -18.57
C ALA A 76 8.29 -25.52 -17.41
N GLN A 77 7.87 -25.77 -16.16
CA GLN A 77 8.41 -25.19 -14.92
C GLN A 77 8.48 -23.66 -14.96
N LYS A 78 7.43 -23.03 -15.48
CA LYS A 78 7.36 -21.57 -15.68
C LYS A 78 5.99 -21.02 -15.34
N TRP A 79 5.96 -19.77 -14.92
CA TRP A 79 4.73 -18.98 -14.79
C TRP A 79 4.26 -18.51 -16.15
N VAL A 80 2.95 -18.60 -16.37
CA VAL A 80 2.25 -18.02 -17.51
C VAL A 80 1.29 -16.96 -16.98
N VAL A 81 1.46 -15.72 -17.44
CA VAL A 81 0.70 -14.55 -17.01
C VAL A 81 -0.02 -13.95 -18.20
N THR A 82 -1.34 -13.93 -18.15
CA THR A 82 -2.16 -13.24 -19.14
C THR A 82 -2.41 -11.82 -18.67
N ALA A 83 -2.05 -10.83 -19.49
CA ALA A 83 -2.35 -9.43 -19.20
C ALA A 83 -3.00 -8.73 -20.41
N GLN A 84 -3.99 -7.90 -20.11
CA GLN A 84 -4.69 -7.09 -21.09
C GLN A 84 -4.18 -5.65 -21.05
N ASN A 85 -3.91 -5.07 -22.22
CA ASN A 85 -3.69 -3.64 -22.35
C ASN A 85 -5.04 -2.91 -22.26
N ASN A 86 -5.16 -2.00 -21.31
CA ASN A 86 -6.41 -1.30 -21.01
C ASN A 86 -6.80 -0.23 -22.05
N VAL A 87 -5.91 0.11 -22.99
CA VAL A 87 -6.17 1.08 -24.06
C VAL A 87 -6.47 0.39 -25.37
N SER A 88 -5.62 -0.56 -25.79
CA SER A 88 -5.81 -1.28 -27.05
C SER A 88 -6.69 -2.52 -26.94
N ALA A 89 -7.09 -2.90 -25.71
CA ALA A 89 -7.74 -4.17 -25.38
C ALA A 89 -6.94 -5.44 -25.77
N LEU A 90 -5.69 -5.28 -26.23
CA LEU A 90 -4.83 -6.38 -26.66
C LEU A 90 -4.44 -7.25 -25.46
N VAL A 91 -4.71 -8.54 -25.57
CA VAL A 91 -4.29 -9.55 -24.59
C VAL A 91 -2.93 -10.11 -25.02
N LYS A 92 -2.00 -10.22 -24.05
CA LYS A 92 -0.69 -10.85 -24.23
C LYS A 92 -0.40 -11.81 -23.09
N GLU A 93 0.26 -12.91 -23.42
CA GLU A 93 0.83 -13.84 -22.46
C GLU A 93 2.32 -13.55 -22.25
N TYR A 94 2.74 -13.62 -20.99
CA TYR A 94 4.13 -13.50 -20.56
C TYR A 94 4.53 -14.78 -19.86
N VAL A 95 5.73 -15.27 -20.15
CA VAL A 95 6.28 -16.48 -19.54
C VAL A 95 7.54 -16.13 -18.75
N SER A 96 7.61 -16.54 -17.48
CA SER A 96 8.74 -16.24 -16.60
C SER A 96 9.07 -17.39 -15.65
N GLU A 97 10.32 -17.43 -15.16
CA GLU A 97 10.71 -18.38 -14.10
C GLU A 97 10.18 -17.97 -12.72
N PHE A 98 10.04 -16.66 -12.51
CA PHE A 98 9.62 -16.08 -11.24
C PHE A 98 8.39 -15.21 -11.42
N LEU A 99 7.52 -15.18 -10.41
CA LEU A 99 6.37 -14.29 -10.32
C LEU A 99 6.40 -13.54 -8.99
N VAL A 100 6.48 -12.21 -9.05
CA VAL A 100 6.42 -11.34 -7.86
C VAL A 100 5.10 -10.58 -7.84
N VAL A 101 4.26 -10.88 -6.86
CA VAL A 101 3.00 -10.16 -6.64
C VAL A 101 3.26 -8.91 -5.80
N GLY A 102 3.33 -7.76 -6.47
CA GLY A 102 3.63 -6.46 -5.86
C GLY A 102 2.47 -5.47 -5.83
N THR A 103 1.24 -5.97 -5.82
CA THR A 103 0.03 -5.14 -5.86
C THR A 103 -0.25 -4.43 -4.53
N GLY A 104 0.46 -4.82 -3.47
CA GLY A 104 0.23 -4.35 -2.11
C GLY A 104 -1.13 -4.80 -1.55
N GLU A 105 -1.43 -4.32 -0.35
CA GLU A 105 -2.80 -4.32 0.17
C GLU A 105 -3.53 -3.15 -0.47
N ASN A 106 -4.61 -3.43 -1.18
CA ASN A 106 -5.28 -2.45 -2.02
C ASN A 106 -5.93 -1.31 -1.18
N SER A 107 -6.39 -0.25 -1.82
CA SER A 107 -6.86 0.98 -1.16
C SER A 107 -7.93 1.69 -1.99
N GLU A 108 -8.97 0.97 -2.45
CA GLU A 108 -10.19 1.67 -2.88
C GLU A 108 -10.94 2.25 -1.68
N GLY A 109 -11.51 3.43 -1.90
CA GLY A 109 -12.32 4.07 -0.89
C GLY A 109 -13.56 3.24 -0.59
N PHE A 110 -13.78 2.98 0.69
CA PHE A 110 -14.97 2.27 1.14
C PHE A 110 -15.76 3.18 2.06
N ILE A 111 -16.96 3.52 1.63
CA ILE A 111 -17.94 4.20 2.46
C ILE A 111 -18.93 3.13 2.90
N PRO A 112 -19.00 2.77 4.20
CA PRO A 112 -19.97 1.80 4.67
C PRO A 112 -21.40 2.31 4.49
N ASN A 113 -22.38 1.42 4.42
CA ASN A 113 -23.77 1.82 4.47
C ASN A 113 -24.07 2.45 5.84
N VAL A 114 -24.35 3.75 5.85
CA VAL A 114 -24.72 4.50 7.04
C VAL A 114 -26.17 4.94 6.88
N TYR A 115 -27.00 4.60 7.86
CA TYR A 115 -28.42 4.95 7.83
C TYR A 115 -28.61 6.46 7.70
N GLY A 116 -29.37 6.90 6.70
CA GLY A 116 -29.66 8.31 6.41
C GLY A 116 -28.59 9.04 5.57
N LEU A 117 -27.47 8.40 5.22
CA LEU A 117 -26.44 9.02 4.38
C LEU A 117 -26.92 9.28 2.94
N ASP A 118 -27.84 8.46 2.45
CA ASP A 118 -28.50 8.56 1.14
C ASP A 118 -29.44 9.79 1.03
N THR A 119 -29.97 10.25 2.14
CA THR A 119 -30.83 11.44 2.22
C THR A 119 -30.08 12.69 2.67
N PHE A 120 -28.79 12.56 3.01
CA PHE A 120 -27.95 13.68 3.41
C PHE A 120 -27.69 14.61 2.22
N LYS A 121 -28.06 15.89 2.37
CA LYS A 121 -27.96 16.88 1.28
C LYS A 121 -26.57 17.48 1.12
N GLY A 122 -25.68 17.25 2.07
CA GLY A 122 -24.31 17.75 2.03
C GLY A 122 -23.39 16.88 1.17
N LEU A 123 -22.19 17.39 0.90
CA LEU A 123 -21.17 16.65 0.17
C LEU A 123 -20.62 15.50 1.04
N VAL A 124 -20.60 14.30 0.48
CA VAL A 124 -19.99 13.11 1.08
C VAL A 124 -18.85 12.66 0.17
N ILE A 125 -17.63 12.62 0.71
CA ILE A 125 -16.46 12.12 -0.01
C ILE A 125 -15.66 11.17 0.88
N HIS A 126 -14.99 10.19 0.25
CA HIS A 126 -14.00 9.38 0.94
C HIS A 126 -12.66 10.12 1.02
N SER A 127 -11.79 9.75 1.95
CA SER A 127 -10.46 10.38 2.11
C SER A 127 -9.55 10.24 0.87
N SER A 128 -9.84 9.27 -0.01
CA SER A 128 -9.15 9.07 -1.29
C SER A 128 -9.45 10.13 -2.34
N ASP A 129 -10.54 10.87 -2.16
CA ASP A 129 -10.99 11.94 -3.06
C ASP A 129 -10.78 13.33 -2.44
N TYR A 130 -10.15 13.38 -1.26
CA TYR A 130 -9.77 14.62 -0.59
C TYR A 130 -8.41 15.12 -1.11
N GLU A 131 -8.38 16.35 -1.62
CA GLU A 131 -7.15 16.98 -2.11
C GLU A 131 -6.51 17.92 -1.07
N ASN A 132 -7.31 18.86 -0.55
CA ASN A 132 -6.94 19.84 0.47
C ASN A 132 -8.20 20.54 1.05
N GLY A 133 -8.03 21.27 2.15
CA GLY A 133 -9.12 21.93 2.86
C GLY A 133 -9.69 23.21 2.20
N LYS A 134 -9.07 23.71 1.12
CA LYS A 134 -9.39 25.04 0.55
C LYS A 134 -10.86 25.22 0.15
N THR A 135 -11.51 24.17 -0.34
CA THR A 135 -12.91 24.21 -0.80
C THR A 135 -13.93 24.06 0.33
N PHE A 136 -13.45 23.93 1.57
CA PHE A 136 -14.24 23.69 2.78
C PHE A 136 -14.21 24.84 3.78
N GLY A 137 -13.52 25.95 3.46
CA GLY A 137 -13.54 27.15 4.31
C GLY A 137 -14.96 27.59 4.65
N ASP A 138 -15.17 27.96 5.91
CA ASP A 138 -16.45 28.38 6.50
C ASP A 138 -17.57 27.31 6.50
N LYS A 139 -17.27 26.05 6.11
CA LYS A 139 -18.25 24.96 6.16
C LYS A 139 -18.15 24.17 7.46
N ASP A 140 -19.28 23.61 7.88
CA ASP A 140 -19.31 22.56 8.89
C ASP A 140 -18.89 21.22 8.25
N VAL A 141 -17.80 20.63 8.74
CA VAL A 141 -17.24 19.39 8.20
C VAL A 141 -17.12 18.33 9.28
N LEU A 142 -17.69 17.15 9.01
CA LEU A 142 -17.59 15.98 9.86
C LEU A 142 -16.61 14.97 9.29
N VAL A 143 -15.48 14.76 9.96
CA VAL A 143 -14.52 13.71 9.62
C VAL A 143 -14.88 12.43 10.37
N VAL A 144 -15.18 11.36 9.63
CA VAL A 144 -15.54 10.06 10.22
C VAL A 144 -14.30 9.17 10.30
N GLY A 145 -13.81 8.92 11.52
CA GLY A 145 -12.65 8.09 11.80
C GLY A 145 -11.40 8.88 12.17
N ALA A 146 -10.69 8.41 13.21
CA ALA A 146 -9.48 9.03 13.74
C ALA A 146 -8.21 8.18 13.50
N GLY A 147 -8.14 7.57 12.32
CA GLY A 147 -6.86 7.05 11.82
C GLY A 147 -5.93 8.19 11.39
N ASN A 148 -4.68 7.88 11.03
CA ASN A 148 -3.70 8.89 10.59
C ASN A 148 -4.25 9.84 9.52
N PHE A 149 -4.94 9.30 8.51
CA PHE A 149 -5.58 10.10 7.46
C PHE A 149 -6.66 11.03 8.02
N GLY A 150 -7.58 10.51 8.83
CA GLY A 150 -8.67 11.30 9.39
C GLY A 150 -8.18 12.45 10.27
N MET A 151 -7.16 12.21 11.09
CA MET A 151 -6.56 13.26 11.93
C MET A 151 -5.83 14.32 11.11
N GLU A 152 -5.07 13.93 10.08
CA GLU A 152 -4.38 14.89 9.19
C GLU A 152 -5.37 15.73 8.36
N ILE A 153 -6.41 15.10 7.83
CA ILE A 153 -7.48 15.79 7.09
C ILE A 153 -8.22 16.76 8.01
N ALA A 154 -8.58 16.34 9.22
CA ALA A 154 -9.24 17.21 10.18
C ALA A 154 -8.38 18.43 10.52
N TYR A 155 -7.08 18.23 10.73
CA TYR A 155 -6.15 19.32 10.98
C TYR A 155 -5.98 20.25 9.77
N ASP A 156 -6.01 19.73 8.54
CA ASP A 156 -5.98 20.56 7.33
C ASP A 156 -7.23 21.40 7.13
N LEU A 157 -8.40 20.80 7.33
CA LEU A 157 -9.68 21.50 7.27
C LEU A 157 -9.72 22.68 8.25
N CYS A 158 -9.27 22.47 9.50
CA CYS A 158 -9.14 23.55 10.48
C CYS A 158 -8.21 24.68 10.00
N ASN A 159 -7.06 24.34 9.40
CA ASN A 159 -6.11 25.33 8.88
C ASN A 159 -6.69 26.17 7.71
N TRP A 160 -7.67 25.63 7.00
CA TRP A 160 -8.39 26.31 5.91
C TRP A 160 -9.69 26.99 6.36
N GLY A 161 -9.96 27.05 7.67
CA GLY A 161 -11.11 27.76 8.24
C GLY A 161 -12.42 26.97 8.22
N ALA A 162 -12.39 25.65 8.03
CA ALA A 162 -13.57 24.81 8.17
C ALA A 162 -13.89 24.53 9.65
N GLN A 163 -15.18 24.54 10.02
CA GLN A 163 -15.65 24.14 11.34
C GLN A 163 -15.67 22.61 11.43
N THR A 164 -14.57 22.04 11.95
CA THR A 164 -14.31 20.61 11.80
C THR A 164 -14.62 19.83 13.08
N SER A 165 -15.44 18.79 12.96
CA SER A 165 -15.70 17.80 14.01
C SER A 165 -15.18 16.42 13.60
N VAL A 166 -14.70 15.62 14.55
CA VAL A 166 -14.21 14.25 14.30
C VAL A 166 -15.06 13.23 15.04
N VAL A 167 -15.62 12.26 14.32
CA VAL A 167 -16.33 11.12 14.92
C VAL A 167 -15.34 9.99 15.14
N VAL A 168 -15.33 9.49 16.38
CA VAL A 168 -14.44 8.43 16.82
C VAL A 168 -15.28 7.29 17.42
N ARG A 169 -15.24 6.11 16.80
CA ARG A 169 -15.99 4.94 17.29
C ARG A 169 -15.28 4.21 18.45
N SER A 170 -13.95 4.23 18.44
CA SER A 170 -13.12 3.43 19.38
C SER A 170 -12.25 4.36 20.23
N PRO A 171 -11.92 3.99 21.47
CA PRO A 171 -11.09 4.83 22.33
C PRO A 171 -9.78 5.24 21.63
N LEU A 172 -9.51 6.54 21.61
CA LEU A 172 -8.20 7.07 21.23
C LEU A 172 -7.31 7.09 22.46
N LEU A 173 -6.19 6.38 22.39
CA LEU A 173 -5.18 6.39 23.44
C LEU A 173 -4.11 7.41 23.08
N TYR A 174 -4.06 8.50 23.84
CA TYR A 174 -3.05 9.56 23.68
C TYR A 174 -2.25 9.74 24.98
N GLY A 175 -0.92 9.84 24.87
CA GLY A 175 -0.01 10.09 26.00
C GLY A 175 0.60 8.84 26.64
N ASP A 176 1.31 9.05 27.75
CA ASP A 176 1.90 7.97 28.55
C ASP A 176 0.84 7.28 29.42
N LEU A 177 0.58 6.01 29.13
CA LEU A 177 -0.37 5.18 29.86
C LEU A 177 0.26 4.52 31.09
N GLY A 178 1.55 4.76 31.37
CA GLY A 178 2.27 4.23 32.53
C GLY A 178 1.61 4.58 33.86
N ARG A 179 0.96 5.76 33.95
CA ARG A 179 0.14 6.16 35.12
C ARG A 179 -1.08 5.27 35.40
N PHE A 180 -1.51 4.49 34.41
CA PHE A 180 -2.59 3.51 34.54
C PHE A 180 -2.07 2.07 34.60
N GLY A 181 -0.76 1.87 34.80
CA GLY A 181 -0.13 0.55 34.81
C GLY A 181 0.03 -0.08 33.42
N ILE A 182 -0.39 0.60 32.36
CA ILE A 182 -0.25 0.15 30.98
C ILE A 182 1.06 0.69 30.45
N GLN A 183 2.11 -0.12 30.53
CA GLN A 183 3.41 0.28 30.01
C GLN A 183 3.37 0.38 28.49
N ARG A 184 4.04 1.41 27.95
CA ARG A 184 4.27 1.51 26.52
C ARG A 184 4.95 0.22 26.08
N PRO A 185 4.39 -0.52 25.11
CA PRO A 185 4.94 -1.80 24.72
C PRO A 185 6.40 -1.63 24.30
N LEU A 186 7.26 -2.53 24.79
CA LEU A 186 8.70 -2.57 24.50
C LEU A 186 8.98 -2.69 22.99
N LYS A 187 7.98 -3.16 22.24
CA LYS A 187 8.01 -3.37 20.79
C LYS A 187 7.29 -2.23 20.10
N GLY A 188 7.92 -1.60 19.11
CA GLY A 188 7.34 -0.48 18.37
C GLY A 188 6.06 -0.87 17.61
N PRO A 189 5.25 0.11 17.18
CA PRO A 189 3.96 -0.12 16.52
C PRO A 189 4.05 -1.00 15.27
N ILE A 190 5.17 -0.97 14.53
CA ILE A 190 5.43 -1.86 13.39
C ILE A 190 5.57 -3.32 13.83
N LEU A 191 6.28 -3.57 14.94
CA LEU A 191 6.54 -4.90 15.46
C LEU A 191 5.28 -5.48 16.16
N LEU A 192 4.54 -4.65 16.89
CA LEU A 192 3.23 -5.03 17.45
C LEU A 192 2.24 -5.39 16.35
N LYS A 193 2.15 -4.58 15.30
CA LYS A 193 1.27 -4.82 14.16
C LYS A 193 1.65 -6.11 13.40
N LYS A 194 2.95 -6.40 13.30
CA LYS A 194 3.49 -7.65 12.76
C LYS A 194 3.14 -8.88 13.62
N GLU A 195 3.04 -8.73 14.94
CA GLU A 195 2.71 -9.81 15.88
C GLU A 195 1.19 -10.03 16.02
N THR A 196 0.42 -8.94 16.11
CA THR A 196 -1.04 -8.96 16.37
C THR A 196 -1.87 -9.15 15.10
N GLY A 197 -1.31 -8.80 13.92
CA GLY A 197 -1.98 -8.97 12.63
C GLY A 197 -3.19 -8.05 12.42
N ILE A 198 -3.38 -7.02 13.25
CA ILE A 198 -4.53 -6.12 13.13
C ILE A 198 -4.10 -4.84 12.41
N SER A 199 -4.63 -4.66 11.21
CA SER A 199 -4.72 -3.37 10.53
C SER A 199 -5.96 -3.35 9.64
N PRO A 200 -6.76 -2.27 9.70
CA PRO A 200 -7.85 -2.12 8.76
C PRO A 200 -7.24 -1.72 7.42
N VAL A 201 -7.17 -2.67 6.49
CA VAL A 201 -6.80 -2.42 5.10
C VAL A 201 -7.83 -3.09 4.21
N ILE A 202 -8.22 -2.39 3.15
CA ILE A 202 -9.37 -2.73 2.30
C ILE A 202 -8.87 -3.25 0.96
N ASP A 203 -9.13 -4.52 0.75
CA ASP A 203 -8.88 -5.29 -0.46
C ASP A 203 -9.56 -4.73 -1.73
N VAL A 204 -8.89 -4.88 -2.88
CA VAL A 204 -9.49 -4.83 -4.21
C VAL A 204 -8.66 -5.62 -5.24
N GLY A 205 -9.31 -6.10 -6.30
CA GLY A 205 -8.70 -6.54 -7.55
C GLY A 205 -7.88 -7.84 -7.49
N THR A 206 -6.62 -7.79 -7.06
CA THR A 206 -5.71 -8.94 -7.13
C THR A 206 -6.09 -10.04 -6.16
N ILE A 207 -6.42 -9.70 -4.91
CA ILE A 207 -6.94 -10.69 -3.96
C ILE A 207 -8.29 -11.21 -4.43
N SER A 208 -9.14 -10.39 -5.06
CA SER A 208 -10.36 -10.89 -5.69
C SER A 208 -10.02 -11.90 -6.79
N LYS A 209 -9.03 -11.63 -7.64
CA LYS A 209 -8.53 -12.56 -8.68
C LYS A 209 -7.87 -13.81 -8.09
N ILE A 210 -7.22 -13.72 -6.93
CA ILE A 210 -6.73 -14.88 -6.17
C ILE A 210 -7.92 -15.69 -5.63
N LYS A 211 -8.95 -15.02 -5.08
CA LYS A 211 -10.17 -15.64 -4.54
C LYS A 211 -11.01 -16.33 -5.60
N THR A 212 -11.19 -15.70 -6.77
CA THR A 212 -11.91 -16.26 -7.91
C THR A 212 -11.11 -17.35 -8.62
N GLY A 213 -9.82 -17.50 -8.29
CA GLY A 213 -8.93 -18.47 -8.91
C GLY A 213 -8.47 -18.07 -10.32
N ASP A 214 -8.63 -16.80 -10.70
CA ASP A 214 -8.03 -16.24 -11.92
C ASP A 214 -6.50 -16.19 -11.78
N ILE A 215 -6.00 -15.94 -10.56
CA ILE A 215 -4.62 -16.20 -10.17
C ILE A 215 -4.60 -17.55 -9.44
N LYS A 216 -4.25 -18.60 -10.18
CA LYS A 216 -4.07 -19.95 -9.61
C LYS A 216 -2.68 -20.05 -9.02
N GLU A 217 -2.58 -19.87 -7.71
CA GLU A 217 -1.33 -20.12 -7.01
C GLU A 217 -1.13 -21.62 -6.72
N ASP A 218 -0.32 -22.27 -7.55
CA ASP A 218 0.13 -23.65 -7.31
C ASP A 218 1.26 -23.70 -6.24
N GLY A 219 1.66 -22.56 -5.68
CA GLY A 219 2.73 -22.44 -4.69
C GLY A 219 2.29 -22.09 -3.25
N GLY A 220 0.98 -22.14 -2.99
CA GLY A 220 0.40 -22.11 -1.65
C GLY A 220 0.75 -20.89 -0.78
N LEU A 221 1.01 -19.73 -1.37
CA LEU A 221 1.47 -18.53 -0.68
C LEU A 221 0.31 -17.79 0.03
N PHE A 222 -0.88 -17.78 -0.55
CA PHE A 222 -2.04 -16.99 -0.12
C PHE A 222 -3.15 -17.88 0.48
N ASN A 223 -3.86 -17.36 1.48
CA ASN A 223 -5.05 -17.99 2.04
C ASN A 223 -6.31 -17.62 1.25
N GLU A 224 -7.48 -18.14 1.66
CA GLU A 224 -8.79 -17.84 1.05
C GLU A 224 -9.16 -16.35 1.07
N LYS A 225 -8.46 -15.53 1.87
CA LYS A 225 -8.64 -14.07 1.90
C LYS A 225 -7.65 -13.35 0.99
N GLY A 226 -6.84 -14.06 0.19
CA GLY A 226 -5.75 -13.56 -0.63
C GLY A 226 -4.60 -12.92 0.16
N MET A 227 -4.52 -13.19 1.46
CA MET A 227 -3.42 -12.74 2.32
C MET A 227 -2.39 -13.86 2.46
N PRO A 228 -1.09 -13.57 2.64
CA PRO A 228 -0.10 -14.62 2.82
C PRO A 228 -0.46 -15.56 3.98
N LYS A 229 -0.27 -16.88 3.79
CA LYS A 229 -0.55 -17.90 4.82
C LYS A 229 0.37 -17.76 6.02
N HIS A 230 1.64 -17.44 5.77
CA HIS A 230 2.63 -17.24 6.81
C HIS A 230 2.66 -15.78 7.27
N LYS A 231 2.97 -15.59 8.56
CA LYS A 231 3.24 -14.26 9.11
C LYS A 231 4.68 -13.85 8.79
N SER A 232 4.90 -12.54 8.77
CA SER A 232 6.24 -11.97 8.67
C SER A 232 7.14 -12.49 9.81
N PRO A 233 8.43 -12.78 9.56
CA PRO A 233 9.25 -12.42 8.40
C PRO A 233 9.22 -13.39 7.21
N ASN A 234 8.44 -14.47 7.26
CA ASN A 234 8.48 -15.53 6.24
C ASN A 234 7.27 -15.52 5.31
N HIS A 235 6.54 -14.41 5.25
CA HIS A 235 5.29 -14.28 4.48
C HIS A 235 5.50 -14.11 2.97
N TRP A 236 6.70 -13.75 2.53
CA TRP A 236 6.96 -13.20 1.20
C TRP A 236 7.34 -14.25 0.14
N LYS A 237 7.57 -15.52 0.53
CA LYS A 237 8.05 -16.59 -0.36
C LYS A 237 7.07 -17.77 -0.41
N GLY A 238 6.67 -18.14 -1.62
CA GLY A 238 5.93 -19.37 -1.91
C GLY A 238 6.80 -20.38 -2.66
N GLU A 239 6.16 -21.41 -3.21
CA GLU A 239 6.85 -22.41 -4.04
C GLU A 239 6.99 -21.94 -5.50
N ASN A 240 7.76 -22.68 -6.30
CA ASN A 240 7.84 -22.50 -7.75
C ASN A 240 8.24 -21.08 -8.20
N GLY A 241 9.04 -20.36 -7.42
CA GLY A 241 9.46 -18.99 -7.75
C GLY A 241 8.35 -17.94 -7.57
N LEU A 242 7.30 -18.24 -6.80
CA LEU A 242 6.26 -17.29 -6.41
C LEU A 242 6.69 -16.46 -5.20
N TYR A 243 6.50 -15.15 -5.28
CA TYR A 243 6.78 -14.21 -4.20
C TYR A 243 5.66 -13.18 -4.05
N CYS A 244 5.57 -12.57 -2.86
CA CYS A 244 4.71 -11.40 -2.64
C CYS A 244 5.45 -10.31 -1.86
N VAL A 245 5.16 -9.05 -2.19
CA VAL A 245 5.80 -7.88 -1.56
C VAL A 245 4.72 -6.92 -1.06
N GLY A 246 4.88 -6.44 0.18
CA GLY A 246 4.01 -5.40 0.73
C GLY A 246 2.75 -5.88 1.45
N PHE A 247 2.64 -7.18 1.73
CA PHE A 247 1.50 -7.79 2.45
C PHE A 247 1.72 -7.93 3.97
N ALA A 248 2.84 -7.42 4.49
CA ALA A 248 3.12 -7.41 5.93
C ALA A 248 2.45 -6.24 6.68
N SER A 249 1.69 -5.40 5.97
CA SER A 249 1.14 -4.12 6.44
C SER A 249 2.17 -3.15 7.07
N ALA A 250 3.48 -3.39 6.94
CA ALA A 250 4.54 -2.67 7.66
C ALA A 250 5.03 -1.38 6.95
N GLY A 251 4.22 -0.84 6.05
CA GLY A 251 4.51 0.38 5.29
C GLY A 251 5.72 0.24 4.36
N LEU A 252 6.32 1.38 3.98
CA LEU A 252 7.46 1.43 3.05
C LEU A 252 8.67 0.62 3.54
N PHE A 253 8.91 0.58 4.84
CA PHE A 253 10.00 -0.20 5.43
C PHE A 253 9.81 -1.70 5.20
N GLY A 254 8.59 -2.20 5.45
CA GLY A 254 8.24 -3.60 5.19
C GLY A 254 8.38 -3.97 3.73
N ILE A 255 7.85 -3.13 2.83
CA ILE A 255 7.96 -3.31 1.36
C ILE A 255 9.44 -3.39 0.93
N SER A 256 10.29 -2.50 1.44
CA SER A 256 11.73 -2.49 1.13
C SER A 256 12.43 -3.76 1.62
N ASN A 257 12.09 -4.25 2.81
CA ASN A 257 12.65 -5.48 3.35
C ASN A 257 12.23 -6.71 2.54
N ASP A 258 10.95 -6.81 2.20
CA ASP A 258 10.41 -7.88 1.37
C ASP A 258 11.09 -7.90 -0.01
N ALA A 259 11.20 -6.74 -0.67
CA ALA A 259 11.86 -6.62 -1.97
C ALA A 259 13.33 -7.07 -1.95
N LYS A 260 14.09 -6.70 -0.89
CA LYS A 260 15.48 -7.13 -0.72
C LYS A 260 15.60 -8.64 -0.52
N ASN A 261 14.71 -9.22 0.29
CA ASN A 261 14.69 -10.65 0.53
C ASN A 261 14.40 -11.43 -0.76
N ILE A 262 13.40 -10.99 -1.53
CA ILE A 262 13.05 -11.58 -2.83
C ILE A 262 14.22 -11.49 -3.80
N ALA A 263 14.82 -10.30 -3.95
CA ALA A 263 15.95 -10.11 -4.85
C ALA A 263 17.15 -10.99 -4.47
N SER A 264 17.45 -11.12 -3.17
CA SER A 264 18.53 -12.00 -2.67
C SER A 264 18.25 -13.48 -2.93
N ASP A 265 17.00 -13.92 -2.77
CA ASP A 265 16.59 -15.29 -3.05
C ASP A 265 16.68 -15.62 -4.55
N ILE A 266 16.14 -14.74 -5.40
CA ILE A 266 16.25 -14.88 -6.87
C ILE A 266 17.72 -14.89 -7.29
N PHE A 267 18.54 -13.99 -6.75
CA PHE A 267 19.97 -13.96 -7.03
C PHE A 267 20.63 -15.29 -6.70
N ARG A 268 20.37 -15.87 -5.52
CA ARG A 268 20.92 -17.18 -5.13
C ARG A 268 20.48 -18.31 -6.05
N ILE A 269 19.23 -18.26 -6.54
CA ILE A 269 18.70 -19.28 -7.45
C ILE A 269 19.34 -19.15 -8.84
N VAL A 270 19.56 -17.92 -9.32
CA VAL A 270 20.15 -17.65 -10.64
C VAL A 270 21.66 -17.87 -10.64
N ASP A 271 22.37 -17.44 -9.60
CA ASP A 271 23.84 -17.58 -9.45
C ASP A 271 24.24 -19.03 -9.11
N GLY A 272 23.32 -19.80 -8.53
CA GLY A 272 23.49 -21.24 -8.28
C GLY A 272 23.20 -22.14 -9.48
N LYS A 273 22.79 -21.58 -10.63
CA LYS A 273 22.61 -22.30 -11.91
C LYS A 273 23.86 -22.16 -12.78
#